data_AF-A0A081XHH2-F1
#
_entry.id   AF-A0A081XHH2-F1
#
_cell.length_a   1.000
_cell.length_b   1.000
_cell.length_c   1.000
_cell.angle_alpha   90.00
_cell.angle_beta   90.00
_cell.angle_gamma   90.00
#
_symmetry.space_group_name_H-M   'P 1'
#
loop_
_entity.id
_entity.type
_entity.pdbx_description
1 polymer ?
#
loop_
_entity_poly.entity_id
_entity_poly.type
_entity_poly.pdbx_seq_one_letter_code
_entity_poly.pdbx_strand_id
1 'polypeptide(L)'
;MHPIEELAALRNPLPVPGSVTPEDCYADACEQVGEQRKEDALRLEAASDALAVDPLLLALEDLKAQKHAVDTRIRQLLAYGREFHGSRPYGLQELARAVGYSFSGVRTAYSETEIDQVATQIGREPNRPRRASAEHSR
;
A
#
# COMPACT_ATOMS: atom_id res chain seq x y z
N MET A 1 6.40 -15.14 28.86
CA MET A 1 5.81 -15.09 27.50
C MET A 1 5.20 -13.72 27.38
N HIS A 2 5.87 -12.81 26.66
CA HIS A 2 5.48 -11.40 26.59
C HIS A 2 4.53 -11.23 25.40
N PRO A 3 3.24 -10.88 25.62
CA PRO A 3 2.27 -10.80 24.53
C PRO A 3 2.68 -9.83 23.43
N ILE A 4 3.44 -8.78 23.74
CA ILE A 4 3.92 -7.79 22.77
C ILE A 4 5.02 -8.37 21.85
N GLU A 5 5.91 -9.23 22.36
CA GLU A 5 6.93 -9.88 21.54
C GLU A 5 6.29 -10.85 20.52
N GLU A 6 5.20 -11.53 20.92
CA GLU A 6 4.42 -12.39 20.03
C GLU A 6 3.72 -11.59 18.93
N LEU A 7 3.15 -10.43 19.27
CA LEU A 7 2.55 -9.52 18.29
C LEU A 7 3.60 -9.01 17.30
N ALA A 8 4.78 -8.59 17.79
CA ALA A 8 5.87 -8.15 16.93
C ALA A 8 6.35 -9.27 16.00
N ALA A 9 6.38 -10.52 16.47
CA ALA A 9 6.74 -11.68 15.67
C ALA A 9 5.71 -11.99 14.57
N LEU A 10 4.42 -11.79 14.83
CA LEU A 10 3.34 -11.94 13.84
C LEU A 10 3.35 -10.82 12.80
N ARG A 11 3.63 -9.59 13.21
CA ARG A 11 3.73 -8.42 12.33
C ARG A 11 4.97 -8.48 11.43
N ASN A 12 6.06 -9.07 11.93
CA ASN A 12 7.34 -9.19 11.23
C ASN A 12 7.75 -10.67 11.17
N PRO A 13 7.15 -11.49 10.30
CA PRO A 13 7.47 -12.91 10.22
C PRO A 13 8.90 -13.13 9.72
N LEU A 14 9.58 -14.15 10.27
CA LEU A 14 10.92 -14.52 9.79
C LEU A 14 10.85 -14.93 8.32
N PRO A 15 11.88 -14.62 7.52
CA PRO A 15 12.00 -15.14 6.17
C PRO A 15 12.00 -16.68 6.19
N VAL A 16 11.45 -17.29 5.15
CA VAL A 16 11.48 -18.74 4.98
C VAL A 16 12.73 -19.10 4.15
N PRO A 17 13.44 -20.21 4.43
CA PRO A 17 14.55 -20.63 3.58
C PRO A 17 14.16 -20.67 2.09
N GLY A 18 14.97 -20.03 1.23
CA GLY A 18 14.69 -19.89 -0.20
C GLY A 18 13.75 -18.73 -0.58
N SER A 19 13.23 -17.95 0.38
CA SER A 19 12.41 -16.74 0.10
C SER A 19 13.25 -15.48 -0.12
N VAL A 20 14.56 -15.55 0.11
CA VAL A 20 15.50 -14.44 -0.03
C VAL A 20 16.39 -14.71 -1.23
N THR A 21 16.52 -13.72 -2.10
CA THR A 21 17.39 -13.77 -3.28
C THR A 21 18.28 -12.53 -3.30
N PRO A 22 19.63 -12.68 -3.34
CA PRO A 22 20.42 -13.92 -3.30
C PRO A 22 20.26 -14.77 -2.01
N GLU A 23 20.53 -16.09 -2.07
CA GLU A 23 20.32 -17.03 -0.94
C GLU A 23 21.28 -16.81 0.24
N ASP A 24 22.51 -16.36 -0.04
CA ASP A 24 23.52 -16.03 0.96
C ASP A 24 23.12 -14.86 1.85
N CYS A 25 22.20 -14.00 1.39
CA CYS A 25 21.61 -12.94 2.20
C CYS A 25 20.56 -13.43 3.23
N TYR A 26 20.24 -14.74 3.27
CA TYR A 26 19.20 -15.25 4.16
C TYR A 26 19.49 -15.01 5.65
N ALA A 27 20.75 -15.20 6.08
CA ALA A 27 21.16 -14.98 7.47
C ALA A 27 20.98 -13.50 7.86
N ASP A 28 21.47 -12.59 7.03
CA ASP A 28 21.33 -11.14 7.22
C ASP A 28 19.85 -10.72 7.25
N ALA A 29 19.02 -11.29 6.38
CA ALA A 29 17.58 -11.03 6.37
C ALA A 29 16.89 -11.50 7.67
N CYS A 30 17.30 -12.64 8.23
CA CYS A 30 16.79 -13.13 9.51
C CYS A 30 17.20 -12.20 10.67
N GLU A 31 18.46 -11.74 10.68
CA GLU A 31 18.95 -10.78 11.66
C GLU A 31 18.20 -9.46 11.58
N GLN A 32 18.01 -8.94 10.37
CA GLN A 32 17.24 -7.71 10.13
C GLN A 32 15.80 -7.82 10.65
N VAL A 33 15.12 -8.93 10.38
CA VAL A 33 13.76 -9.16 10.92
C VAL A 33 13.80 -9.29 12.45
N GLY A 34 14.85 -9.86 13.01
CA GLY A 34 15.09 -9.89 14.46
C GLY A 34 15.12 -8.48 15.07
N GLU A 35 15.85 -7.55 14.45
CA GLU A 35 15.90 -6.15 14.88
C GLU A 35 14.54 -5.45 14.69
N GLN A 36 13.87 -5.66 13.57
CA GLN A 36 12.52 -5.12 13.32
C GLN A 36 11.51 -5.56 14.39
N ARG A 37 11.58 -6.81 14.86
CA ARG A 37 10.73 -7.32 15.94
C ARG A 37 10.98 -6.58 17.26
N LYS A 38 12.25 -6.36 17.62
CA LYS A 38 12.62 -5.63 18.84
C LYS A 38 12.11 -4.19 18.78
N GLU A 39 12.34 -3.50 17.66
CA GLU A 39 11.88 -2.13 17.47
C GLU A 39 10.36 -2.03 17.50
N ASP A 40 9.64 -2.96 16.87
CA ASP A 40 8.17 -2.96 16.85
C ASP A 40 7.57 -3.28 18.22
N ALA A 41 8.18 -4.19 18.98
CA ALA A 41 7.78 -4.46 20.36
C ALA A 41 7.93 -3.20 21.24
N LEU A 42 9.09 -2.53 21.18
CA LEU A 42 9.34 -1.29 21.93
C LEU A 42 8.36 -0.17 21.53
N ARG A 43 8.07 -0.04 20.22
CA ARG A 43 7.11 0.95 19.72
C ARG A 43 5.69 0.67 20.21
N LEU A 44 5.26 -0.59 20.15
CA LEU A 44 3.92 -0.99 20.60
C LEU A 44 3.77 -0.84 22.11
N GLU A 45 4.77 -1.21 22.89
CA GLU A 45 4.79 -1.02 24.34
C GLU A 45 4.67 0.47 24.69
N ALA A 46 5.52 1.32 24.10
CA ALA A 46 5.48 2.76 24.34
C ALA A 46 4.13 3.39 23.93
N ALA A 47 3.55 2.97 22.80
CA ALA A 47 2.25 3.46 22.35
C ALA A 47 1.10 2.98 23.26
N SER A 48 1.15 1.72 23.69
CA SER A 48 0.18 1.13 24.62
C SER A 48 0.20 1.89 25.95
N ASP A 49 1.38 2.13 26.51
CA ASP A 49 1.56 2.88 27.76
C ASP A 49 1.09 4.33 27.62
N ALA A 50 1.47 5.01 26.54
CA ALA A 50 1.15 6.43 26.34
C ALA A 50 -0.35 6.67 26.10
N LEU A 51 -1.02 5.77 25.40
CA LEU A 51 -2.44 5.91 25.03
C LEU A 51 -3.37 5.16 25.99
N ALA A 52 -2.83 4.33 26.87
CA ALA A 52 -3.59 3.38 27.69
C ALA A 52 -4.55 2.50 26.86
N VAL A 53 -4.08 2.06 25.69
CA VAL A 53 -4.82 1.20 24.74
C VAL A 53 -4.14 -0.16 24.65
N ASP A 54 -4.95 -1.22 24.50
CA ASP A 54 -4.46 -2.58 24.30
C ASP A 54 -3.54 -2.68 23.05
N PRO A 55 -2.35 -3.31 23.16
CA PRO A 55 -1.37 -3.34 22.08
C PRO A 55 -1.86 -4.13 20.84
N LEU A 56 -2.75 -5.11 20.99
CA LEU A 56 -3.35 -5.81 19.85
C LEU A 56 -4.28 -4.87 19.07
N LEU A 57 -5.05 -4.02 19.75
CA LEU A 57 -5.93 -3.05 19.09
C LEU A 57 -5.12 -2.01 18.31
N LEU A 58 -4.06 -1.45 18.93
CA LEU A 58 -3.12 -0.57 18.25
C LEU A 58 -2.51 -1.25 17.02
N ALA A 59 -2.12 -2.52 17.16
CA ALA A 59 -1.54 -3.27 16.06
C ALA A 59 -2.51 -3.47 14.87
N LEU A 60 -3.80 -3.69 15.15
CA LEU A 60 -4.84 -3.83 14.13
C LEU A 60 -5.18 -2.50 13.46
N GLU A 61 -5.19 -1.39 14.20
CA GLU A 61 -5.40 -0.05 13.66
C GLU A 61 -4.27 0.35 12.69
N ASP A 62 -3.02 0.08 13.06
CA ASP A 62 -1.86 0.24 12.18
C ASP A 62 -2.03 -0.53 10.88
N LEU A 63 -2.34 -1.83 10.96
CA LEU A 63 -2.51 -2.68 9.78
C LEU A 63 -3.66 -2.22 8.90
N LYS A 64 -4.76 -1.75 9.50
CA LYS A 64 -5.87 -1.14 8.78
C LYS A 64 -5.42 0.13 8.05
N ALA A 65 -4.67 1.01 8.70
CA ALA A 65 -4.14 2.22 8.06
C ALA A 65 -3.18 1.88 6.91
N GLN A 66 -2.28 0.91 7.10
CA GLN A 66 -1.38 0.41 6.06
C GLN A 66 -2.16 -0.15 4.86
N LYS A 67 -3.20 -0.95 5.10
CA LYS A 67 -4.08 -1.46 4.04
C LYS A 67 -4.72 -0.32 3.25
N HIS A 68 -5.29 0.69 3.94
CA HIS A 68 -5.87 1.85 3.27
C HIS A 68 -4.86 2.67 2.45
N ALA A 69 -3.63 2.80 2.95
CA ALA A 69 -2.55 3.46 2.23
C ALA A 69 -2.16 2.69 0.95
N VAL A 70 -2.04 1.35 1.05
CA VAL A 70 -1.79 0.47 -0.10
C VAL A 70 -2.92 0.56 -1.12
N ASP A 71 -4.17 0.47 -0.69
CA ASP A 71 -5.35 0.61 -1.58
C ASP A 71 -5.34 1.97 -2.30
N THR A 72 -4.99 3.05 -1.58
CA THR A 72 -4.87 4.38 -2.17
C THR A 72 -3.74 4.43 -3.21
N ARG A 73 -2.59 3.81 -2.90
CA ARG A 73 -1.45 3.75 -3.83
C ARG A 73 -1.77 2.94 -5.08
N ILE A 74 -2.50 1.83 -4.94
CA ILE A 74 -3.00 1.04 -6.09
C ILE A 74 -3.86 1.92 -6.99
N ARG A 75 -4.82 2.66 -6.42
CA ARG A 75 -5.70 3.56 -7.20
C ARG A 75 -4.92 4.66 -7.93
N GLN A 76 -3.91 5.26 -7.28
CA GLN A 76 -3.01 6.22 -7.93
C GLN A 76 -2.21 5.59 -9.09
N LEU A 77 -1.72 4.37 -8.94
CA LEU A 77 -0.99 3.67 -10.01
C LEU A 77 -1.91 3.28 -11.17
N LEU A 78 -3.17 2.90 -10.90
CA LEU A 78 -4.18 2.69 -11.92
C LEU A 78 -4.47 3.99 -12.69
N ALA A 79 -4.66 5.12 -11.99
CA ALA A 79 -4.84 6.43 -12.61
C ALA A 79 -3.62 6.81 -13.46
N TYR A 80 -2.40 6.61 -12.94
CA TYR A 80 -1.16 6.83 -13.67
C TYR A 80 -1.09 6.03 -14.99
N GLY A 81 -1.32 4.72 -14.91
CA GLY A 81 -1.26 3.84 -16.08
C GLY A 81 -2.30 4.18 -17.16
N ARG A 82 -3.42 4.78 -16.76
CA ARG A 82 -4.53 5.12 -17.66
C ARG A 82 -4.48 6.52 -18.25
N GLU A 83 -4.02 7.49 -17.47
CA GLU A 83 -4.15 8.90 -17.83
C GLU A 83 -2.80 9.56 -18.15
N PHE A 84 -1.68 9.00 -17.66
CA PHE A 84 -0.35 9.61 -17.79
C PHE A 84 0.66 8.76 -18.59
N HIS A 85 0.31 7.54 -18.96
CA HIS A 85 1.24 6.63 -19.62
C HIS A 85 1.20 6.73 -21.15
N GLY A 86 2.23 7.37 -21.72
CA GLY A 86 2.55 7.37 -23.16
C GLY A 86 1.40 7.77 -24.09
N SER A 87 1.56 7.45 -25.38
CA SER A 87 0.54 7.63 -26.42
C SER A 87 -0.54 6.54 -26.41
N ARG A 88 -0.25 5.39 -25.77
CA ARG A 88 -1.19 4.28 -25.60
C ARG A 88 -1.30 3.96 -24.11
N PRO A 89 -2.41 4.34 -23.45
CA PRO A 89 -2.61 4.03 -22.05
C PRO A 89 -2.81 2.53 -21.84
N TYR A 90 -2.44 2.03 -20.67
CA TYR A 90 -2.62 0.62 -20.33
C TYR A 90 -4.08 0.17 -20.49
N GLY A 91 -4.28 -1.04 -21.01
CA GLY A 91 -5.61 -1.62 -21.17
C GLY A 91 -6.25 -1.91 -19.81
N LEU A 92 -7.55 -1.68 -19.67
CA LEU A 92 -8.27 -1.96 -18.41
C LEU A 92 -8.16 -3.43 -18.00
N GLN A 93 -8.13 -4.36 -18.96
CA GLN A 93 -8.01 -5.79 -18.71
C GLN A 93 -6.62 -6.19 -18.17
N GLU A 94 -5.57 -5.54 -18.66
CA GLU A 94 -4.20 -5.77 -18.20
C GLU A 94 -4.03 -5.27 -16.75
N LEU A 95 -4.50 -4.06 -16.48
CA LEU A 95 -4.50 -3.50 -15.14
C LEU A 95 -5.35 -4.33 -14.17
N ALA A 96 -6.53 -4.76 -14.59
CA ALA A 96 -7.42 -5.61 -13.80
C ALA A 96 -6.73 -6.92 -13.39
N ARG A 97 -6.06 -7.57 -14.34
CA ARG A 97 -5.28 -8.78 -14.08
C ARG A 97 -4.14 -8.53 -13.09
N ALA A 98 -3.44 -7.40 -13.20
CA ALA A 98 -2.30 -7.08 -12.34
C ALA A 98 -2.70 -6.84 -10.88
N VAL A 99 -3.83 -6.18 -10.64
CA VAL A 99 -4.28 -5.82 -9.27
C VAL A 99 -5.37 -6.75 -8.71
N GLY A 100 -5.75 -7.79 -9.46
CA GLY A 100 -6.81 -8.73 -9.07
C GLY A 100 -8.23 -8.15 -9.07
N TYR A 101 -8.44 -7.04 -9.78
CA TYR A 101 -9.76 -6.41 -9.90
C TYR A 101 -10.55 -6.99 -11.07
N SER A 102 -11.86 -6.79 -11.06
CA SER A 102 -12.65 -6.96 -12.29
C SER A 102 -12.38 -5.80 -13.25
N PHE A 103 -12.68 -6.00 -14.53
CA PHE A 103 -12.60 -4.93 -15.54
C PHE A 103 -13.39 -3.68 -15.11
N SER A 104 -14.62 -3.88 -14.65
CA SER A 104 -15.47 -2.79 -14.13
C SER A 104 -14.87 -2.18 -12.87
N GLY A 105 -14.28 -2.99 -12.00
CA GLY A 105 -13.61 -2.55 -10.78
C GLY A 105 -12.48 -1.56 -11.05
N VAL A 106 -11.64 -1.81 -12.05
CA VAL A 106 -10.58 -0.85 -12.43
C VAL A 106 -11.16 0.48 -12.91
N ARG A 107 -12.25 0.43 -13.69
CA ARG A 107 -12.87 1.65 -14.23
C ARG A 107 -13.41 2.58 -13.13
N THR A 108 -13.87 2.01 -12.02
CA THR A 108 -14.43 2.77 -10.89
C THR A 108 -13.45 2.90 -9.72
N ALA A 109 -12.26 2.32 -9.82
CA ALA A 109 -11.29 2.30 -8.74
C ALA A 109 -10.71 3.69 -8.44
N TYR A 110 -10.59 4.57 -9.44
CA TYR A 110 -10.01 5.89 -9.27
C TYR A 110 -10.93 6.96 -9.87
N SER A 111 -10.80 8.18 -9.36
CA SER A 111 -11.57 9.36 -9.71
C SER A 111 -10.65 10.52 -10.11
N GLU A 112 -11.22 11.70 -10.37
CA GLU A 112 -10.44 12.93 -10.57
C GLU A 112 -9.49 13.22 -9.40
N THR A 113 -9.89 12.85 -8.17
CA THR A 113 -9.06 12.99 -6.97
C THR A 113 -7.70 12.31 -7.13
N GLU A 114 -7.69 11.04 -7.56
CA GLU A 114 -6.44 10.30 -7.77
C GLU A 114 -5.65 10.82 -8.97
N ILE A 115 -6.32 11.29 -10.02
CA ILE A 115 -5.67 11.91 -11.18
C ILE A 115 -4.91 13.17 -10.75
N ASP A 116 -5.55 14.05 -9.97
CA ASP A 116 -4.96 15.30 -9.50
C ASP A 116 -3.83 15.07 -8.51
N GLN A 117 -3.97 14.07 -7.62
CA GLN A 117 -2.88 13.64 -6.73
C GLN A 117 -1.68 13.16 -7.53
N VAL A 118 -1.89 12.33 -8.56
CA VAL A 118 -0.80 11.87 -9.43
C VAL A 118 -0.17 13.05 -10.14
N ALA A 119 -0.95 13.93 -10.77
CA ALA A 119 -0.46 15.10 -11.49
C ALA A 119 0.43 15.98 -10.60
N THR A 120 -0.02 16.24 -9.37
CA THR A 120 0.73 16.98 -8.34
C THR A 120 2.03 16.27 -7.99
N GLN A 121 1.98 14.95 -7.75
CA GLN A 121 3.13 14.17 -7.32
C GLN A 121 4.23 14.06 -8.40
N ILE A 122 3.85 13.97 -9.67
CA ILE A 122 4.79 13.78 -10.79
C ILE A 122 5.11 15.08 -11.56
N GLY A 123 4.41 16.18 -11.26
CA GLY A 123 4.64 17.48 -11.86
C GLY A 123 4.27 17.60 -13.34
N ARG A 124 3.26 16.84 -13.81
CA ARG A 124 2.74 16.95 -15.19
C ARG A 124 1.25 16.70 -15.27
N GLU A 125 0.62 17.27 -16.29
CA GLU A 125 -0.79 17.04 -16.61
C GLU A 125 -1.03 15.65 -17.25
N PRO A 126 -2.27 15.13 -17.19
CA PRO A 126 -2.66 13.92 -17.91
C PRO A 126 -2.44 14.04 -19.43
N ASN A 127 -2.04 12.95 -20.07
CA ASN A 127 -1.92 12.88 -21.54
C ASN A 127 -3.30 12.83 -22.21
N ARG A 128 -4.30 12.32 -21.49
CA ARG A 128 -5.68 12.29 -21.97
C ARG A 128 -6.37 13.62 -21.67
N PRO A 129 -7.09 14.19 -22.65
CA PRO A 129 -7.94 15.35 -22.36
C PRO A 129 -8.95 14.94 -21.29
N ARG A 130 -9.03 15.72 -20.19
CA ARG A 130 -10.06 15.55 -19.18
C ARG A 130 -11.40 15.50 -19.92
N ARG A 131 -12.19 14.43 -19.69
CA ARG A 131 -13.58 14.47 -20.12
C ARG A 131 -14.21 15.62 -19.36
N ALA A 132 -14.55 16.69 -20.06
CA ALA A 132 -15.36 17.74 -19.48
C ALA A 132 -16.59 17.04 -18.90
N SER A 133 -16.69 17.04 -17.57
CA SER A 133 -17.94 16.76 -16.88
C SER A 133 -18.97 17.61 -17.58
N ALA A 134 -19.91 16.97 -18.28
CA ALA A 134 -20.97 17.69 -18.95
C ALA A 134 -21.69 18.47 -17.86
N GLU A 135 -21.41 19.77 -17.78
CA GLU A 135 -22.24 20.76 -17.13
C GLU A 135 -23.62 20.63 -17.79
N HIS A 136 -24.45 19.75 -17.24
CA HIS A 136 -25.87 19.78 -17.52
C HIS A 136 -26.40 21.03 -16.82
N SER A 137 -26.32 22.12 -17.56
CA SER A 137 -27.32 23.19 -17.50
C SER A 137 -28.71 22.56 -17.52
N ARG A 138 -29.44 22.65 -16.41
CA ARG A 138 -30.78 23.26 -16.29
C ARG A 138 -31.41 22.96 -14.93
#